data_AF-A0A954N642-F1
#
_entry.id   AF-A0A954N642-F1
#
_cell.length_a   1.000
_cell.length_b   1.000
_cell.length_c   1.000
_cell.angle_alpha   90.00
_cell.angle_beta   90.00
_cell.angle_gamma   90.00
#
_symmetry.space_group_name_H-M   'P 1'
#
loop_
_entity.id
_entity.type
_entity.pdbx_description
1 polymer ?
#
loop_
_entity_poly.entity_id
_entity_poly.type
_entity_poly.pdbx_seq_one_letter_code
_entity_poly.pdbx_strand_id
1 'polypeptide(L)'
;MEFTALDQSAHDALGAILGYLNYSSGTPDHNFQRHLNDVFARVEAATPDEPSWRKVHLLLRRELEVRRGQGSAFQEVDQAQTVLGLIFDRVLPAYRKFHADLLLHQSAHDLFRPLFIARVAEELLKVGGPWEETDRVVEGTINHLNDYVGYRPVAVLENERRVEPYAHERVRPIPLFIKGAGVAVGRFHDVVSAALDILTHTDEDLLQAAHFEISHLEELALDPRAYDFDHPVNRRPNYQFGLWDPQQVDQNGYYNRYVIQPITLGSLLHRVVTNTELPRDELLYEAGGVLAGTILMASGVSGWGPAAHDSETTLATLTSHIASYRDEYYRRLLDRASPKHRQRLVEEHQQLRQPFAGARQDLNHQISVRRATQLQHVQLA
;
A
#
# COMPACT_ATOMS: atom_id res chain seq x y z
N MET A 1 -19.91 19.95 -16.32
CA MET A 1 -19.96 20.18 -14.86
C MET A 1 -18.71 20.92 -14.48
N GLU A 2 -18.83 22.24 -14.32
CA GLU A 2 -17.76 23.06 -13.73
C GLU A 2 -17.56 22.58 -12.30
N PHE A 3 -16.33 22.19 -11.96
CA PHE A 3 -15.94 22.07 -10.56
C PHE A 3 -16.20 23.44 -9.94
N THR A 4 -17.18 23.52 -9.06
CA THR A 4 -17.37 24.62 -8.10
C THR A 4 -15.99 25.02 -7.58
N ALA A 5 -15.72 26.33 -7.63
CA ALA A 5 -14.43 26.95 -7.35
C ALA A 5 -13.64 26.16 -6.30
N LEU A 6 -12.53 25.55 -6.73
CA LEU A 6 -11.55 25.00 -5.79
C LEU A 6 -11.23 26.13 -4.80
N ASP A 7 -11.26 25.82 -3.51
CA ASP A 7 -10.88 26.81 -2.52
C ASP A 7 -9.39 27.21 -2.71
N GLN A 8 -8.98 28.31 -2.10
CA GLN A 8 -7.61 28.79 -2.21
C GLN A 8 -6.58 27.72 -1.78
N SER A 9 -6.91 26.91 -0.78
CA SER A 9 -6.03 25.83 -0.31
C SER A 9 -5.81 24.73 -1.36
N ALA A 10 -6.82 24.43 -2.19
CA ALA A 10 -6.67 23.50 -3.31
C ALA A 10 -5.79 24.09 -4.41
N HIS A 11 -5.95 25.37 -4.73
CA HIS A 11 -5.06 26.06 -5.66
C HIS A 11 -3.62 26.08 -5.15
N ASP A 12 -3.41 26.32 -3.86
CA ASP A 12 -2.07 26.30 -3.24
C ASP A 12 -1.44 24.90 -3.29
N ALA A 13 -2.21 23.84 -3.01
CA ALA A 13 -1.76 22.46 -3.12
C ALA A 13 -1.38 22.10 -4.57
N LEU A 14 -2.21 22.47 -5.56
CA LEU A 14 -1.89 22.28 -6.98
C LEU A 14 -0.62 23.04 -7.37
N GLY A 15 -0.46 24.27 -6.90
CA GLY A 15 0.75 25.07 -7.10
C GLY A 15 1.99 24.40 -6.52
N ALA A 16 1.91 23.85 -5.30
CA ALA A 16 3.03 23.13 -4.68
C ALA A 16 3.41 21.86 -5.45
N ILE A 17 2.41 21.10 -5.94
CA ILE A 17 2.63 19.94 -6.79
C ILE A 17 3.37 20.34 -8.06
N LEU A 18 2.87 21.36 -8.78
CA LEU A 18 3.49 21.83 -10.02
C LEU A 18 4.89 22.40 -9.79
N GLY A 19 5.12 23.10 -8.67
CA GLY A 19 6.45 23.58 -8.29
C GLY A 19 7.45 22.46 -8.10
N TYR A 20 7.05 21.35 -7.44
CA TYR A 20 7.88 20.16 -7.33
C TYR A 20 8.18 19.56 -8.71
N LEU A 21 7.17 19.39 -9.57
CA LEU A 21 7.38 18.87 -10.93
C LEU A 21 8.29 19.77 -11.78
N ASN A 22 8.30 21.07 -11.52
CA ASN A 22 9.07 22.04 -12.31
C ASN A 22 10.56 22.11 -11.91
N TYR A 23 10.90 21.84 -10.65
CA TYR A 23 12.25 22.10 -10.13
C TYR A 23 12.93 20.91 -9.46
N SER A 24 12.19 19.86 -9.11
CA SER A 24 12.79 18.68 -8.49
C SER A 24 13.56 17.85 -9.51
N SER A 25 14.62 17.18 -9.03
CA SER A 25 15.33 16.10 -9.74
C SER A 25 14.80 14.71 -9.35
N GLY A 26 13.65 14.64 -8.69
CA GLY A 26 13.00 13.39 -8.29
C GLY A 26 13.36 12.89 -6.90
N THR A 27 13.98 13.73 -6.06
CA THR A 27 14.16 13.40 -4.64
C THR A 27 12.79 13.33 -3.96
N PRO A 28 12.44 12.22 -3.26
CA PRO A 28 11.15 12.11 -2.58
C PRO A 28 10.88 13.29 -1.65
N ASP A 29 9.70 13.89 -1.77
CA ASP A 29 9.28 15.03 -0.95
C ASP A 29 7.91 14.76 -0.33
N HIS A 30 7.87 14.75 1.01
CA HIS A 30 6.64 14.42 1.75
C HIS A 30 5.54 15.46 1.56
N ASN A 31 5.87 16.73 1.31
CA ASN A 31 4.86 17.76 1.09
C ASN A 31 4.21 17.59 -0.28
N PHE A 32 4.99 17.32 -1.33
CA PHE A 32 4.49 16.96 -2.66
C PHE A 32 3.55 15.76 -2.60
N GLN A 33 3.98 14.67 -1.96
CA GLN A 33 3.17 13.45 -1.81
C GLN A 33 1.86 13.74 -1.06
N ARG A 34 1.92 14.50 0.04
CA ARG A 34 0.75 14.90 0.82
C ARG A 34 -0.22 15.77 0.01
N HIS A 35 0.27 16.81 -0.64
CA HIS A 35 -0.58 17.67 -1.47
C HIS A 35 -1.26 16.89 -2.60
N LEU A 36 -0.54 15.96 -3.24
CA LEU A 36 -1.14 15.10 -4.25
C LEU A 36 -2.25 14.22 -3.66
N ASN A 37 -2.01 13.65 -2.49
CA ASN A 37 -3.01 12.87 -1.76
C ASN A 37 -4.27 13.71 -1.41
N ASP A 38 -4.07 14.92 -0.90
CA ASP A 38 -5.14 15.85 -0.53
C ASP A 38 -5.98 16.28 -1.75
N VAL A 39 -5.32 16.57 -2.87
CA VAL A 39 -6.01 16.91 -4.13
C VAL A 39 -6.85 15.73 -4.63
N PHE A 40 -6.33 14.50 -4.56
CA PHE A 40 -7.12 13.30 -4.86
C PHE A 40 -8.34 13.17 -3.95
N ALA A 41 -8.18 13.41 -2.65
CA ALA A 41 -9.28 13.32 -1.69
C ALA A 41 -10.41 14.31 -2.00
N ARG A 42 -10.06 15.55 -2.35
CA ARG A 42 -11.04 16.58 -2.77
C ARG A 42 -11.77 16.20 -4.06
N VAL A 43 -11.03 15.64 -5.04
CA VAL A 43 -11.61 15.19 -6.31
C VAL A 43 -12.58 14.02 -6.12
N GLU A 44 -12.23 13.06 -5.26
CA GLU A 44 -13.09 11.90 -4.96
C GLU A 44 -14.34 12.29 -4.18
N ALA A 45 -14.21 13.20 -3.22
CA ALA A 45 -15.35 13.74 -2.48
C ALA A 45 -16.32 14.50 -3.40
N ALA A 46 -15.79 15.28 -4.36
CA ALA A 46 -16.61 16.03 -5.28
C ALA A 46 -17.23 15.15 -6.38
N THR A 47 -16.53 14.11 -6.82
CA THR A 47 -16.91 13.33 -7.99
C THR A 47 -16.52 11.84 -7.89
N PRO A 48 -17.29 11.05 -7.14
CA PRO A 48 -16.93 9.67 -6.79
C PRO A 48 -16.98 8.68 -7.98
N ASP A 49 -17.74 8.96 -9.03
CA ASP A 49 -17.98 8.00 -10.13
C ASP A 49 -16.99 8.09 -11.30
N GLU A 50 -16.07 9.05 -11.27
CA GLU A 50 -15.10 9.25 -12.35
C GLU A 50 -13.67 8.92 -11.91
N PRO A 51 -12.80 8.41 -12.80
CA PRO A 51 -11.41 8.14 -12.44
C PRO A 51 -10.66 9.38 -11.96
N SER A 52 -10.41 9.46 -10.65
CA SER A 52 -9.85 10.63 -9.97
C SER A 52 -8.56 11.13 -10.61
N TRP A 53 -7.68 10.22 -11.02
CA TRP A 53 -6.40 10.55 -11.65
C TRP A 53 -6.54 11.36 -12.95
N ARG A 54 -7.60 11.14 -13.74
CA ARG A 54 -7.87 11.92 -14.96
C ARG A 54 -8.27 13.34 -14.63
N LYS A 55 -9.08 13.51 -13.59
CA LYS A 55 -9.50 14.83 -13.12
C LYS A 55 -8.34 15.60 -12.52
N VAL A 56 -7.53 14.94 -11.69
CA VAL A 56 -6.31 15.54 -11.14
C VAL A 56 -5.37 15.98 -12.26
N HIS A 57 -5.18 15.16 -13.31
CA HIS A 57 -4.42 15.57 -14.49
C HIS A 57 -4.98 16.84 -15.15
N LEU A 58 -6.29 16.90 -15.39
CA LEU A 58 -6.94 18.08 -15.98
C LEU A 58 -6.81 19.33 -15.09
N LEU A 59 -6.93 19.16 -13.77
CA LEU A 59 -6.76 20.25 -12.82
C LEU A 59 -5.32 20.78 -12.80
N LEU A 60 -4.33 19.89 -12.74
CA LEU A 60 -2.91 20.26 -12.79
C LEU A 60 -2.57 20.99 -14.10
N ARG A 61 -3.09 20.52 -15.25
CA ARG A 61 -2.88 21.21 -16.54
C ARG A 61 -3.47 22.61 -16.55
N ARG A 62 -4.69 22.77 -16.06
CA ARG A 62 -5.35 24.09 -15.99
C ARG A 62 -4.61 25.03 -15.04
N GLU A 63 -4.24 24.54 -13.86
CA GLU A 63 -3.51 25.34 -12.88
C GLU A 63 -2.14 25.78 -13.42
N LEU A 64 -1.44 24.91 -14.16
CA LEU A 64 -0.16 25.25 -14.78
C LEU A 64 -0.31 26.39 -15.80
N GLU A 65 -1.37 26.37 -16.62
CA GLU A 65 -1.63 27.47 -17.56
C GLU A 65 -1.99 28.77 -16.85
N VAL A 66 -2.78 28.71 -15.77
CA VAL A 66 -3.12 29.89 -14.96
C VAL A 66 -1.85 30.50 -14.33
N ARG A 67 -0.95 29.66 -13.80
CA ARG A 67 0.27 30.10 -13.14
C ARG A 67 1.41 30.46 -14.08
N ARG A 68 1.30 30.14 -15.38
CA ARG A 68 2.31 30.47 -16.39
C ARG A 68 2.62 31.98 -16.36
N GLY A 69 3.89 32.32 -16.14
CA GLY A 69 4.34 33.71 -16.02
C GLY A 69 4.00 34.39 -14.69
N GLN A 70 3.41 33.69 -13.71
CA GLN A 70 3.10 34.22 -12.39
C GLN A 70 4.18 33.84 -11.37
N GLY A 71 4.87 34.86 -10.84
CA GLY A 71 5.95 34.65 -9.85
C GLY A 71 7.20 34.01 -10.45
N SER A 72 8.30 34.01 -9.70
CA SER A 72 9.58 33.47 -10.19
C SER A 72 9.55 31.97 -10.46
N ALA A 73 8.73 31.22 -9.71
CA ALA A 73 8.64 29.76 -9.77
C ALA A 73 7.87 29.21 -11.01
N PHE A 74 7.19 30.08 -11.77
CA PHE A 74 6.43 29.66 -12.95
C PHE A 74 6.72 30.54 -14.17
N GLN A 75 7.90 31.19 -14.20
CA GLN A 75 8.35 31.92 -15.40
C GLN A 75 8.60 30.97 -16.57
N GLU A 76 9.31 29.88 -16.29
CA GLU A 76 9.52 28.76 -17.22
C GLU A 76 8.81 27.54 -16.65
N VAL A 77 7.92 26.94 -17.43
CA VAL A 77 7.07 25.81 -17.01
C VAL A 77 7.26 24.57 -17.88
N ASP A 78 8.24 24.60 -18.78
CA ASP A 78 8.47 23.56 -19.78
C ASP A 78 8.74 22.20 -19.13
N GLN A 79 9.47 22.18 -18.02
CA GLN A 79 9.71 20.96 -17.25
C GLN A 79 8.39 20.41 -16.70
N ALA A 80 7.65 21.19 -15.90
CA ALA A 80 6.38 20.73 -15.32
C ALA A 80 5.37 20.29 -16.40
N GLN A 81 5.26 21.05 -17.49
CA GLN A 81 4.38 20.73 -18.61
C GLN A 81 4.77 19.39 -19.25
N THR A 82 6.06 19.16 -19.47
CA THR A 82 6.57 17.92 -20.06
C THR A 82 6.44 16.74 -19.09
N VAL A 83 6.73 16.92 -17.79
CA VAL A 83 6.57 15.85 -16.77
C VAL A 83 5.12 15.39 -16.79
N LEU A 84 4.21 16.36 -16.70
CA LEU A 84 2.80 16.10 -16.53
C LEU A 84 2.24 15.34 -17.73
N GLY A 85 2.67 15.70 -18.94
CA GLY A 85 2.37 14.93 -20.15
C GLY A 85 2.95 13.52 -20.11
N LEU A 86 4.24 13.37 -19.78
CA LEU A 86 4.90 12.06 -19.75
C LEU A 86 4.29 11.11 -18.71
N ILE A 87 4.02 11.57 -17.49
CA ILE A 87 3.40 10.74 -16.44
C ILE A 87 2.08 10.18 -16.94
N PHE A 88 1.14 11.08 -17.27
CA PHE A 88 -0.26 10.70 -17.46
C PHE A 88 -0.55 10.13 -18.85
N ASP A 89 0.11 10.63 -19.89
CA ASP A 89 -0.17 10.24 -21.27
C ASP A 89 0.74 9.10 -21.75
N ARG A 90 1.90 8.87 -21.10
CA ARG A 90 2.90 7.89 -21.55
C ARG A 90 3.22 6.82 -20.51
N VAL A 91 3.69 7.19 -19.32
CA VAL A 91 4.17 6.23 -18.32
C VAL A 91 3.03 5.40 -17.75
N LEU A 92 1.92 6.01 -17.30
CA LEU A 92 0.80 5.24 -16.73
C LEU A 92 0.22 4.22 -17.73
N PRO A 93 -0.09 4.57 -19.01
CA PRO A 93 -0.51 3.59 -20.00
C PRO A 93 0.56 2.52 -20.29
N ALA A 94 1.83 2.91 -20.40
CA ALA A 94 2.92 1.98 -20.67
C ALA A 94 3.14 0.99 -19.53
N TYR A 95 3.03 1.43 -18.27
CA TYR A 95 3.12 0.57 -17.09
C TYR A 95 2.04 -0.53 -17.12
N ARG A 96 0.80 -0.15 -17.44
CA ARG A 96 -0.30 -1.12 -17.57
C ARG A 96 -0.09 -2.10 -18.72
N LYS A 97 0.48 -1.64 -19.84
CA LYS A 97 0.80 -2.50 -20.98
C LYS A 97 1.95 -3.47 -20.66
N PHE A 98 2.99 -2.99 -19.98
CA PHE A 98 4.14 -3.78 -19.58
C PHE A 98 3.73 -4.91 -18.64
N HIS A 99 2.85 -4.61 -17.68
CA HIS A 99 2.31 -5.57 -16.71
C HIS A 99 0.97 -6.19 -17.12
N ALA A 100 0.69 -6.28 -18.42
CA ALA A 100 -0.60 -6.78 -18.89
C ALA A 100 -0.83 -8.26 -18.56
N ASP A 101 0.23 -9.04 -18.35
CA ASP A 101 0.19 -10.43 -17.89
C ASP A 101 -0.17 -10.54 -16.40
N LEU A 102 0.39 -9.67 -15.55
CA LEU A 102 0.20 -9.72 -14.10
C LEU A 102 -1.02 -8.93 -13.62
N LEU A 103 -1.32 -7.79 -14.24
CA LEU A 103 -2.22 -6.76 -13.72
C LEU A 103 -3.46 -6.53 -14.59
N LEU A 104 -3.76 -7.42 -15.55
CA LEU A 104 -4.95 -7.29 -16.42
C LEU A 104 -6.26 -7.11 -15.64
N HIS A 105 -6.37 -7.83 -14.53
CA HIS A 105 -7.54 -7.83 -13.64
C HIS A 105 -7.72 -6.52 -12.88
N GLN A 106 -6.69 -5.68 -12.79
CA GLN A 106 -6.75 -4.41 -12.09
C GLN A 106 -7.33 -3.30 -12.97
N SER A 107 -8.22 -2.52 -12.40
CA SER A 107 -8.71 -1.31 -13.05
C SER A 107 -7.64 -0.21 -13.00
N ALA A 108 -7.63 0.68 -14.00
CA ALA A 108 -6.76 1.87 -13.95
C ALA A 108 -7.08 2.77 -12.75
N HIS A 109 -8.32 2.75 -12.26
CA HIS A 109 -8.75 3.47 -11.07
C HIS A 109 -8.08 2.93 -9.79
N ASP A 110 -7.97 1.61 -9.68
CA ASP A 110 -7.37 0.96 -8.51
C ASP A 110 -5.83 1.01 -8.54
N LEU A 111 -5.22 1.00 -9.73
CA LEU A 111 -3.76 1.13 -9.88
C LEU A 111 -3.27 2.56 -9.65
N PHE A 112 -3.89 3.55 -10.31
CA PHE A 112 -3.37 4.91 -10.37
C PHE A 112 -3.89 5.77 -9.20
N ARG A 113 -3.46 5.39 -8.00
CA ARG A 113 -3.71 6.07 -6.72
C ARG A 113 -2.69 7.21 -6.48
N PRO A 114 -2.99 8.20 -5.62
CA PRO A 114 -2.16 9.40 -5.45
C PRO A 114 -0.69 9.08 -5.15
N LEU A 115 -0.43 8.23 -4.15
CA LEU A 115 0.95 7.92 -3.76
C LEU A 115 1.68 7.06 -4.80
N PHE A 116 0.96 6.26 -5.59
CA PHE A 116 1.55 5.58 -6.74
C PHE A 116 2.01 6.60 -7.81
N ILE A 117 1.16 7.58 -8.14
CA ILE A 117 1.52 8.65 -9.09
C ILE A 117 2.67 9.51 -8.54
N ALA A 118 2.74 9.74 -7.23
CA ALA A 118 3.89 10.42 -6.62
C ALA A 118 5.20 9.65 -6.88
N ARG A 119 5.20 8.32 -6.70
CA ARG A 119 6.36 7.48 -7.03
C ARG A 119 6.70 7.52 -8.52
N VAL A 120 5.69 7.53 -9.40
CA VAL A 120 5.92 7.69 -10.85
C VAL A 120 6.60 9.03 -11.15
N ALA A 121 6.18 10.12 -10.52
CA ALA A 121 6.80 11.43 -10.70
C ALA A 121 8.25 11.45 -10.21
N GLU A 122 8.50 10.90 -9.02
CA GLU A 122 9.84 10.78 -8.44
C GLU A 122 10.79 9.99 -9.36
N GLU A 123 10.38 8.81 -9.83
CA GLU A 123 11.22 7.99 -10.69
C GLU A 123 11.43 8.60 -12.08
N LEU A 124 10.40 9.23 -12.66
CA LEU A 124 10.53 9.92 -13.94
C LEU A 124 11.55 11.07 -13.86
N LEU A 125 11.45 11.88 -12.82
CA LEU A 125 12.35 13.00 -12.60
C LEU A 125 13.80 12.54 -12.33
N LYS A 126 14.00 11.40 -11.64
CA LYS A 126 15.32 10.79 -11.45
C LYS A 126 15.94 10.29 -12.75
N VAL A 127 15.13 9.75 -13.67
CA VAL A 127 15.60 9.35 -15.01
C VAL A 127 16.10 10.57 -15.79
N GLY A 128 15.46 11.73 -15.59
CA GLY A 128 15.91 13.03 -16.08
C GLY A 128 15.89 13.16 -17.62
N GLY A 129 16.34 14.33 -18.07
CA GLY A 129 16.36 14.69 -19.49
C GLY A 129 17.47 14.08 -20.32
N PRO A 130 17.44 14.25 -21.66
CA PRO A 130 16.43 14.97 -22.45
C PRO A 130 15.08 14.23 -22.47
N TRP A 131 13.99 14.98 -22.43
CA TRP A 131 12.62 14.49 -22.16
C TRP A 131 11.86 14.15 -23.46
N GLU A 132 12.40 14.66 -24.57
CA GLU A 132 11.99 14.37 -25.94
C GLU A 132 12.29 12.91 -26.32
N GLU A 133 13.27 12.29 -25.66
CA GLU A 133 13.56 10.85 -25.74
C GLU A 133 12.52 10.04 -24.96
N THR A 134 11.25 10.17 -25.36
CA THR A 134 10.10 9.68 -24.59
C THR A 134 10.21 8.18 -24.28
N ASP A 135 10.66 7.37 -25.23
CA ASP A 135 10.76 5.92 -25.03
C ASP A 135 11.82 5.56 -23.99
N ARG A 136 12.99 6.23 -24.01
CA ARG A 136 14.04 6.08 -22.98
C ARG A 136 13.50 6.46 -21.60
N VAL A 137 12.82 7.60 -21.50
CA VAL A 137 12.29 8.10 -20.22
C VAL A 137 11.24 7.15 -19.67
N VAL A 138 10.30 6.70 -20.52
CA VAL A 138 9.23 5.78 -20.10
C VAL A 138 9.78 4.44 -19.66
N GLU A 139 10.66 3.82 -20.46
CA GLU A 139 11.28 2.54 -20.12
C GLU A 139 12.12 2.63 -18.85
N GLY A 140 12.96 3.67 -18.73
CA GLY A 140 13.75 3.92 -17.53
C GLY A 140 12.89 4.09 -16.28
N THR A 141 11.78 4.84 -16.41
CA THR A 141 10.85 5.07 -15.29
C THR A 141 10.20 3.76 -14.84
N ILE A 142 9.71 2.94 -15.78
CA ILE A 142 9.10 1.64 -15.45
C ILE A 142 10.13 0.71 -14.80
N ASN A 143 11.35 0.67 -15.32
CA ASN A 143 12.42 -0.16 -14.76
C ASN A 143 12.79 0.25 -13.32
N HIS A 144 12.82 1.54 -13.02
CA HIS A 144 13.07 2.03 -11.65
C HIS A 144 11.88 1.78 -10.71
N LEU A 145 10.66 1.93 -11.21
CA LEU A 145 9.43 1.68 -10.43
C LEU A 145 9.30 0.21 -10.01
N ASN A 146 9.70 -0.71 -10.89
CA ASN A 146 9.57 -2.15 -10.71
C ASN A 146 10.64 -2.68 -9.73
N ASP A 147 10.44 -2.38 -8.45
CA ASP A 147 11.38 -2.62 -7.36
C ASP A 147 10.92 -3.70 -6.37
N TYR A 148 9.88 -4.46 -6.69
CA TYR A 148 9.34 -5.51 -5.82
C TYR A 148 8.98 -6.78 -6.60
N VAL A 149 9.54 -7.91 -6.18
CA VAL A 149 9.16 -9.24 -6.69
C VAL A 149 8.38 -10.06 -5.65
N GLY A 150 8.49 -9.73 -4.37
CA GLY A 150 8.01 -10.55 -3.26
C GLY A 150 8.89 -11.77 -3.01
N TYR A 151 8.33 -12.84 -2.47
CA TYR A 151 9.10 -14.06 -2.22
C TYR A 151 9.32 -14.85 -3.52
N ARG A 152 10.55 -14.80 -4.04
CA ARG A 152 10.98 -15.51 -5.25
C ARG A 152 12.26 -16.32 -4.97
N PRO A 153 12.18 -17.65 -4.81
CA PRO A 153 13.37 -18.50 -4.70
C PRO A 153 14.21 -18.35 -5.97
N VAL A 154 15.45 -17.92 -5.85
CA VAL A 154 16.39 -17.86 -6.96
C VAL A 154 17.20 -19.15 -6.96
N ALA A 155 17.16 -19.89 -8.07
CA ALA A 155 18.03 -21.03 -8.24
C ALA A 155 19.49 -20.55 -8.34
N VAL A 156 20.37 -21.18 -7.56
CA VAL A 156 21.81 -21.04 -7.72
C VAL A 156 22.23 -22.13 -8.70
N LEU A 157 22.74 -21.75 -9.86
CA LEU A 157 23.25 -22.69 -10.85
C LEU A 157 24.56 -23.33 -10.35
N GLU A 158 24.95 -24.46 -10.94
CA GLU A 158 26.19 -25.19 -10.58
C GLU A 158 27.47 -24.33 -10.71
N ASN A 159 27.41 -23.25 -11.50
CA ASN A 159 28.49 -22.27 -11.65
C ASN A 159 28.38 -21.09 -10.67
N GLU A 160 27.61 -21.24 -9.58
CA GLU A 160 27.33 -20.25 -8.55
C GLU A 160 26.64 -18.96 -9.04
N ARG A 161 26.19 -18.93 -10.31
CA ARG A 161 25.42 -17.78 -10.82
C ARG A 161 24.00 -17.84 -10.29
N ARG A 162 23.61 -16.77 -9.60
CA ARG A 162 22.21 -16.51 -9.23
C ARG A 162 21.47 -16.05 -10.48
N VAL A 163 20.34 -16.69 -10.77
CA VAL A 163 19.44 -16.24 -11.84
C VAL A 163 18.65 -15.04 -11.33
N GLU A 164 18.83 -13.88 -11.97
CA GLU A 164 18.01 -12.71 -11.65
C GLU A 164 16.55 -12.93 -12.12
N PRO A 165 15.55 -12.49 -11.33
CA PRO A 165 14.17 -12.43 -11.80
C PRO A 165 14.06 -11.65 -13.11
N TYR A 166 13.16 -12.07 -13.99
CA TYR A 166 12.87 -11.31 -15.19
C TYR A 166 12.30 -9.93 -14.82
N ALA A 167 12.59 -8.92 -15.64
CA ALA A 167 12.14 -7.55 -15.37
C ALA A 167 10.61 -7.43 -15.21
N HIS A 168 9.84 -8.23 -15.94
CA HIS A 168 8.37 -8.24 -15.85
C HIS A 168 7.83 -8.97 -14.61
N GLU A 169 8.63 -9.77 -13.88
CA GLU A 169 8.22 -10.35 -12.61
C GLU A 169 8.18 -9.31 -11.47
N ARG A 170 8.94 -8.20 -11.62
CA ARG A 170 8.99 -7.10 -10.66
C ARG A 170 7.90 -6.09 -10.95
N VAL A 171 7.17 -5.67 -9.93
CA VAL A 171 6.13 -4.64 -10.00
C VAL A 171 6.44 -3.53 -9.02
N ARG A 172 5.74 -2.39 -9.13
CA ARG A 172 5.69 -1.41 -8.06
C ARG A 172 4.51 -1.72 -7.13
N PRO A 173 4.73 -1.97 -5.82
CA PRO A 173 3.64 -2.06 -4.85
C PRO A 173 2.86 -0.75 -4.79
N ILE A 174 1.54 -0.82 -4.62
CA ILE A 174 0.69 0.38 -4.53
C ILE A 174 0.82 0.95 -3.12
N PRO A 175 1.41 2.14 -2.92
CA PRO A 175 1.57 2.67 -1.57
C PRO A 175 0.21 3.01 -0.96
N LEU A 176 -0.05 2.47 0.23
CA LEU A 176 -1.22 2.75 1.07
C LEU A 176 -0.90 3.76 2.17
N PHE A 177 0.36 3.86 2.57
CA PHE A 177 0.89 4.88 3.47
C PHE A 177 2.36 5.13 3.14
N ILE A 178 2.77 6.39 3.20
CA ILE A 178 4.18 6.79 3.18
C ILE A 178 4.42 7.68 4.40
N LYS A 179 5.50 7.42 5.14
CA LYS A 179 5.88 8.22 6.30
C LYS A 179 6.03 9.69 5.90
N GLY A 180 5.45 10.57 6.70
CA GLY A 180 5.41 12.01 6.41
C GLY A 180 4.33 12.43 5.40
N ALA A 181 3.95 11.60 4.43
CA ALA A 181 2.84 11.91 3.51
C ALA A 181 1.47 11.50 4.08
N GLY A 182 1.42 10.45 4.89
CA GLY A 182 0.20 9.91 5.48
C GLY A 182 -0.41 8.76 4.68
N VAL A 183 -1.65 8.41 5.03
CA VAL A 183 -2.41 7.31 4.42
C VAL A 183 -3.01 7.76 3.09
N ALA A 184 -2.82 6.97 2.03
CA ALA A 184 -3.38 7.24 0.72
C ALA A 184 -4.91 7.28 0.80
N VAL A 185 -5.52 8.30 0.19
CA VAL A 185 -6.98 8.33 0.03
C VAL A 185 -7.42 7.15 -0.85
N GLY A 186 -8.62 6.64 -0.60
CA GLY A 186 -9.26 5.59 -1.37
C GLY A 186 -10.01 4.59 -0.49
N ARG A 187 -10.49 3.50 -1.09
CA ARG A 187 -11.37 2.52 -0.40
C ARG A 187 -10.78 1.89 0.86
N PHE A 188 -9.44 1.84 0.97
CA PHE A 188 -8.75 1.24 2.11
C PHE A 188 -8.31 2.27 3.16
N HIS A 189 -8.50 3.57 2.90
CA HIS A 189 -8.02 4.66 3.75
C HIS A 189 -8.39 4.46 5.22
N ASP A 190 -9.67 4.23 5.52
CA ASP A 190 -10.14 4.17 6.90
C ASP A 190 -9.62 2.92 7.64
N VAL A 191 -9.55 1.77 6.97
CA VAL A 191 -9.03 0.53 7.57
C VAL A 191 -7.54 0.63 7.84
N VAL A 192 -6.78 1.17 6.88
CA VAL A 192 -5.33 1.37 7.02
C VAL A 192 -5.04 2.42 8.11
N SER A 193 -5.80 3.51 8.15
CA SER A 193 -5.67 4.54 9.18
C SER A 193 -5.93 3.98 10.57
N ALA A 194 -7.02 3.21 10.75
CA ALA A 194 -7.32 2.56 12.02
C ALA A 194 -6.22 1.57 12.44
N ALA A 195 -5.66 0.80 11.50
CA ALA A 195 -4.57 -0.12 11.80
C ALA A 195 -3.28 0.60 12.24
N LEU A 196 -2.88 1.66 11.53
CA LEU A 196 -1.69 2.44 11.87
C LEU A 196 -1.85 3.17 13.21
N ASP A 197 -3.05 3.69 13.50
CA ASP A 197 -3.35 4.29 14.81
C ASP A 197 -3.23 3.26 15.94
N ILE A 198 -3.77 2.06 15.75
CA ILE A 198 -3.65 0.95 16.71
C ILE A 198 -2.19 0.53 16.89
N LEU A 199 -1.42 0.38 15.81
CA LEU A 199 0.01 0.04 15.89
C LEU A 199 0.81 1.10 16.64
N THR A 200 0.54 2.38 16.40
CA THR A 200 1.22 3.51 17.07
C THR A 200 0.99 3.52 18.56
N HIS A 201 -0.19 3.07 19.01
CA HIS A 201 -0.52 3.00 20.44
C HIS A 201 -0.27 1.63 21.06
N THR A 202 0.17 0.62 20.30
CA THR A 202 0.43 -0.74 20.82
C THR A 202 1.60 -0.71 21.81
N ASP A 203 1.52 -1.51 22.88
CA ASP A 203 2.55 -1.51 23.91
C ASP A 203 3.91 -1.96 23.36
N GLU A 204 4.98 -1.30 23.81
CA GLU A 204 6.34 -1.48 23.29
C GLU A 204 6.85 -2.92 23.43
N ASP A 205 6.47 -3.64 24.49
CA ASP A 205 6.83 -5.04 24.69
C ASP A 205 6.23 -5.96 23.62
N LEU A 206 5.00 -5.69 23.17
CA LEU A 206 4.37 -6.42 22.07
C LEU A 206 5.00 -6.09 20.72
N LEU A 207 5.33 -4.82 20.50
CA LEU A 207 6.03 -4.37 19.29
C LEU A 207 7.41 -5.02 19.17
N GLN A 208 8.17 -5.04 20.27
CA GLN A 208 9.48 -5.68 20.35
C GLN A 208 9.37 -7.20 20.13
N ALA A 209 8.40 -7.87 20.77
CA ALA A 209 8.18 -9.31 20.59
C ALA A 209 7.78 -9.66 19.13
N ALA A 210 7.12 -8.75 18.43
CA ALA A 210 6.75 -8.91 17.03
C ALA A 210 7.85 -8.50 16.04
N HIS A 211 9.03 -8.06 16.52
CA HIS A 211 10.08 -7.48 15.68
C HIS A 211 9.53 -6.35 14.77
N PHE A 212 8.65 -5.51 15.31
CA PHE A 212 8.03 -4.42 14.60
C PHE A 212 8.29 -3.11 15.33
N GLU A 213 8.79 -2.11 14.61
CA GLU A 213 8.90 -0.76 15.12
C GLU A 213 8.27 0.21 14.12
N ILE A 214 7.24 0.93 14.57
CA ILE A 214 6.48 1.83 13.69
C ILE A 214 7.35 2.96 13.13
N SER A 215 8.40 3.36 13.85
CA SER A 215 9.34 4.39 13.44
C SER A 215 10.13 4.00 12.18
N HIS A 216 10.33 2.70 11.94
CA HIS A 216 11.05 2.15 10.79
C HIS A 216 10.13 1.89 9.57
N LEU A 217 8.81 1.96 9.73
CA LEU A 217 7.87 1.82 8.63
C LEU A 217 7.86 3.10 7.77
N GLU A 218 8.64 3.10 6.69
CA GLU A 218 8.66 4.17 5.70
C GLU A 218 7.51 4.05 4.69
N GLU A 219 7.11 2.82 4.35
CA GLU A 219 6.03 2.56 3.41
C GLU A 219 5.20 1.32 3.80
N LEU A 220 3.87 1.47 3.82
CA LEU A 220 2.93 0.35 3.80
C LEU A 220 2.32 0.29 2.41
N ALA A 221 2.43 -0.84 1.74
CA ALA A 221 1.97 -0.99 0.36
C ALA A 221 1.09 -2.23 0.16
N LEU A 222 0.37 -2.25 -0.96
CA LEU A 222 -0.42 -3.37 -1.43
C LEU A 222 0.31 -4.05 -2.59
N ASP A 223 0.39 -5.38 -2.58
CA ASP A 223 0.78 -6.15 -3.76
C ASP A 223 -0.33 -6.02 -4.82
N PRO A 224 -0.05 -5.45 -6.01
CA PRO A 224 -1.09 -5.24 -7.03
C PRO A 224 -1.47 -6.53 -7.77
N ARG A 225 -0.71 -7.62 -7.60
CA ARG A 225 -0.92 -8.87 -8.32
C ARG A 225 -2.12 -9.63 -7.75
N ALA A 226 -2.73 -10.46 -8.58
CA ALA A 226 -3.79 -11.35 -8.12
C ALA A 226 -3.21 -12.36 -7.12
N TYR A 227 -3.99 -12.69 -6.09
CA TYR A 227 -3.60 -13.72 -5.13
C TYR A 227 -3.99 -15.10 -5.67
N ASP A 228 -3.00 -15.91 -6.03
CA ASP A 228 -3.20 -17.26 -6.55
C ASP A 228 -3.09 -18.32 -5.45
N PHE A 229 -4.21 -18.89 -4.99
CA PHE A 229 -4.21 -19.87 -3.90
C PHE A 229 -3.37 -21.14 -4.16
N ASP A 230 -3.10 -21.48 -5.42
CA ASP A 230 -2.33 -22.67 -5.78
C ASP A 230 -0.82 -22.41 -5.86
N HIS A 231 -0.39 -21.14 -5.86
CA HIS A 231 1.02 -20.80 -5.92
C HIS A 231 1.76 -21.37 -4.70
N PRO A 232 2.87 -22.13 -4.87
CA PRO A 232 3.54 -22.82 -3.76
C PRO A 232 3.98 -21.91 -2.61
N VAL A 233 4.27 -20.64 -2.91
CA VAL A 233 4.60 -19.61 -1.89
C VAL A 233 3.52 -19.46 -0.82
N ASN A 234 2.25 -19.64 -1.20
CA ASN A 234 1.10 -19.44 -0.32
C ASN A 234 0.91 -20.58 0.69
N ARG A 235 1.74 -21.61 0.62
CA ARG A 235 1.88 -22.63 1.68
C ARG A 235 2.76 -22.15 2.84
N ARG A 236 3.49 -21.04 2.68
CA ARG A 236 4.28 -20.44 3.76
C ARG A 236 3.35 -19.85 4.82
N PRO A 237 3.64 -20.07 6.10
CA PRO A 237 2.88 -19.45 7.18
C PRO A 237 2.86 -17.93 7.02
N ASN A 238 1.68 -17.35 7.24
CA ASN A 238 1.41 -15.91 7.20
C ASN A 238 1.72 -15.17 5.90
N TYR A 239 2.14 -15.84 4.81
CA TYR A 239 2.40 -15.13 3.54
C TYR A 239 1.16 -14.43 2.99
N GLN A 240 -0.02 -15.03 3.19
CA GLN A 240 -1.32 -14.46 2.81
C GLN A 240 -1.64 -13.12 3.49
N PHE A 241 -0.91 -12.78 4.55
CA PHE A 241 -1.09 -11.60 5.37
C PHE A 241 -0.10 -10.46 5.04
N GLY A 242 0.87 -10.73 4.16
CA GLY A 242 1.93 -9.80 3.79
C GLY A 242 3.26 -10.15 4.45
N LEU A 243 4.27 -9.35 4.11
CA LEU A 243 5.63 -9.48 4.64
C LEU A 243 6.37 -8.14 4.57
N TRP A 244 7.41 -8.01 5.38
CA TRP A 244 8.47 -7.04 5.12
C TRP A 244 9.13 -7.30 3.77
N ASP A 245 9.44 -6.23 3.04
CA ASP A 245 10.11 -6.31 1.75
C ASP A 245 11.63 -6.47 1.92
N PRO A 246 12.21 -7.61 1.56
CA PRO A 246 13.65 -7.85 1.72
C PRO A 246 14.52 -7.00 0.81
N GLN A 247 13.96 -6.33 -0.21
CA GLN A 247 14.70 -5.45 -1.11
C GLN A 247 14.76 -4.00 -0.60
N GLN A 248 14.01 -3.68 0.46
CA GLN A 248 13.93 -2.35 1.04
C GLN A 248 14.49 -2.36 2.47
N VAL A 249 15.83 -2.28 2.55
CA VAL A 249 16.60 -2.31 3.78
C VAL A 249 17.29 -0.96 3.97
N ASP A 250 17.20 -0.39 5.16
CA ASP A 250 17.90 0.86 5.50
C ASP A 250 19.40 0.63 5.77
N GLN A 251 20.13 1.72 6.03
CA GLN A 251 21.59 1.64 6.30
C GLN A 251 21.94 0.88 7.59
N ASN A 252 20.97 0.70 8.49
CA ASN A 252 21.14 -0.01 9.76
C ASN A 252 20.71 -1.49 9.68
N GLY A 253 20.19 -1.93 8.53
CA GLY A 253 19.77 -3.31 8.31
C GLY A 253 18.29 -3.58 8.61
N TYR A 254 17.46 -2.56 8.84
CA TYR A 254 16.03 -2.71 9.07
C TYR A 254 15.24 -2.70 7.77
N TYR A 255 14.26 -3.60 7.65
CA TYR A 255 13.25 -3.49 6.60
C TYR A 255 12.39 -2.25 6.83
N ASN A 256 12.05 -1.53 5.76
CA ASN A 256 11.30 -0.28 5.87
C ASN A 256 10.02 -0.19 5.01
N ARG A 257 9.78 -1.19 4.15
CA ARG A 257 8.52 -1.34 3.39
C ARG A 257 7.82 -2.62 3.77
N TYR A 258 6.57 -2.52 4.23
CA TYR A 258 5.72 -3.69 4.45
C TYR A 258 4.70 -3.82 3.31
N VAL A 259 4.57 -5.01 2.72
CA VAL A 259 3.66 -5.26 1.59
C VAL A 259 2.55 -6.23 1.98
N ILE A 260 1.31 -5.74 2.00
CA ILE A 260 0.09 -6.48 2.31
C ILE A 260 -0.45 -7.15 1.04
N GLN A 261 -1.00 -8.36 1.19
CA GLN A 261 -1.70 -9.05 0.11
C GLN A 261 -3.15 -8.55 -0.08
N PRO A 262 -3.64 -8.41 -1.32
CA PRO A 262 -4.96 -7.84 -1.62
C PRO A 262 -6.12 -8.68 -1.07
N ILE A 263 -5.90 -9.98 -0.89
CA ILE A 263 -6.89 -10.88 -0.30
C ILE A 263 -7.23 -10.49 1.14
N THR A 264 -6.21 -10.14 1.95
CA THR A 264 -6.39 -9.84 3.37
C THR A 264 -7.09 -8.50 3.55
N LEU A 265 -6.56 -7.45 2.91
CA LEU A 265 -7.13 -6.11 3.03
C LEU A 265 -8.53 -6.01 2.41
N GLY A 266 -8.74 -6.68 1.27
CA GLY A 266 -10.04 -6.74 0.61
C GLY A 266 -11.11 -7.47 1.42
N SER A 267 -10.76 -8.54 2.12
CA SER A 267 -11.68 -9.27 3.00
C SER A 267 -12.07 -8.44 4.24
N LEU A 268 -11.11 -7.75 4.86
CA LEU A 268 -11.40 -6.86 5.99
C LEU A 268 -12.32 -5.70 5.59
N LEU A 269 -12.05 -5.07 4.44
CA LEU A 269 -12.91 -4.01 3.92
C LEU A 269 -14.32 -4.54 3.60
N HIS A 270 -14.44 -5.75 3.04
CA HIS A 270 -15.72 -6.33 2.69
C HIS A 270 -16.67 -6.34 3.89
N ARG A 271 -16.22 -6.82 5.06
CA ARG A 271 -17.00 -6.84 6.29
C ARG A 271 -17.48 -5.46 6.70
N VAL A 272 -16.61 -4.45 6.64
CA VAL A 272 -16.92 -3.07 7.01
C VAL A 272 -18.01 -2.48 6.09
N VAL A 273 -18.00 -2.86 4.81
CA VAL A 273 -18.92 -2.32 3.80
C VAL A 273 -20.26 -3.05 3.77
N THR A 274 -20.28 -4.38 3.99
CA THR A 274 -21.49 -5.19 3.83
C THR A 274 -22.26 -5.42 5.13
N ASN A 275 -21.61 -5.34 6.29
CA ASN A 275 -22.29 -5.48 7.57
C ASN A 275 -23.01 -4.18 7.94
N THR A 276 -24.34 -4.25 7.98
CA THR A 276 -25.23 -3.12 8.33
C THR A 276 -25.84 -3.24 9.74
N GLU A 277 -25.56 -4.34 10.43
CA GLU A 277 -26.10 -4.65 11.76
C GLU A 277 -25.29 -3.97 12.87
N LEU A 278 -23.99 -3.75 12.64
CA LEU A 278 -23.08 -3.14 13.59
C LEU A 278 -22.71 -1.70 13.19
N PRO A 279 -22.39 -0.83 14.16
CA PRO A 279 -21.87 0.50 13.88
C PRO A 279 -20.58 0.44 13.04
N ARG A 280 -20.49 1.30 12.01
CA ARG A 280 -19.35 1.31 11.07
C ARG A 280 -18.02 1.61 11.76
N ASP A 281 -18.02 2.51 12.73
CA ASP A 281 -16.87 2.85 13.56
C ASP A 281 -16.36 1.64 14.37
N GLU A 282 -17.27 0.85 14.95
CA GLU A 282 -16.91 -0.39 15.62
C GLU A 282 -16.33 -1.43 14.63
N LEU A 283 -16.93 -1.57 13.45
CA LEU A 283 -16.42 -2.45 12.39
C LEU A 283 -15.03 -2.03 11.89
N LEU A 284 -14.79 -0.72 11.76
CA LEU A 284 -13.50 -0.16 11.38
C LEU A 284 -12.44 -0.39 12.46
N TYR A 285 -12.77 -0.18 13.73
CA TYR A 285 -11.86 -0.48 14.84
C TYR A 285 -11.47 -1.96 14.85
N GLU A 286 -12.44 -2.85 14.64
CA GLU A 286 -12.17 -4.29 14.54
C GLU A 286 -11.34 -4.66 13.31
N ALA A 287 -11.66 -4.11 12.14
CA ALA A 287 -10.91 -4.36 10.91
C ALA A 287 -9.47 -3.85 11.01
N GLY A 288 -9.27 -2.63 11.55
CA GLY A 288 -7.96 -2.06 11.83
C GLY A 288 -7.19 -2.88 12.85
N GLY A 289 -7.86 -3.33 13.92
CA GLY A 289 -7.28 -4.19 14.96
C GLY A 289 -6.81 -5.54 14.44
N VAL A 290 -7.60 -6.17 13.56
CA VAL A 290 -7.21 -7.41 12.89
C VAL A 290 -6.07 -7.18 11.90
N LEU A 291 -6.09 -6.08 11.12
CA LEU A 291 -5.00 -5.75 10.20
C LEU A 291 -3.69 -5.49 10.94
N ALA A 292 -3.72 -4.69 12.02
CA ALA A 292 -2.56 -4.41 12.87
C ALA A 292 -2.00 -5.71 13.48
N GLY A 293 -2.84 -6.55 14.09
CA GLY A 293 -2.41 -7.84 14.63
C GLY A 293 -1.82 -8.74 13.55
N THR A 294 -2.37 -8.68 12.33
CA THR A 294 -1.89 -9.43 11.16
C THR A 294 -0.51 -8.97 10.71
N ILE A 295 -0.26 -7.66 10.69
CA ILE A 295 1.07 -7.09 10.42
C ILE A 295 2.06 -7.55 11.50
N LEU A 296 1.73 -7.44 12.79
CA LEU A 296 2.60 -7.89 13.88
C LEU A 296 2.96 -9.38 13.76
N MET A 297 1.96 -10.23 13.50
CA MET A 297 2.17 -11.68 13.34
C MET A 297 3.09 -12.00 12.15
N ALA A 298 2.95 -11.30 11.04
CA ALA A 298 3.80 -11.49 9.86
C ALA A 298 5.22 -10.95 10.10
N SER A 299 5.35 -9.78 10.72
CA SER A 299 6.63 -9.21 11.13
C SER A 299 7.39 -10.13 12.08
N GLY A 300 6.72 -10.80 13.00
CA GLY A 300 7.36 -11.79 13.88
C GLY A 300 7.82 -13.07 13.17
N VAL A 301 7.34 -13.36 11.96
CA VAL A 301 7.85 -14.48 11.13
C VAL A 301 9.08 -14.06 10.32
N SER A 302 9.06 -12.86 9.76
CA SER A 302 10.16 -12.35 8.92
C SER A 302 11.28 -11.68 9.70
N GLY A 303 10.99 -11.25 10.93
CA GLY A 303 11.86 -10.40 11.73
C GLY A 303 11.94 -8.96 11.21
N TRP A 304 12.72 -8.12 11.90
CA TRP A 304 12.91 -6.70 11.57
C TRP A 304 13.92 -6.46 10.43
N GLY A 305 14.67 -7.48 10.03
CA GLY A 305 15.76 -7.37 9.07
C GLY A 305 16.45 -8.71 8.82
N PRO A 306 17.46 -8.77 7.94
CA PRO A 306 18.16 -10.01 7.59
C PRO A 306 18.83 -10.73 8.77
N ALA A 307 19.15 -10.00 9.84
CA ALA A 307 19.82 -10.53 11.04
C ALA A 307 18.85 -10.80 12.21
N ALA A 308 17.54 -10.69 12.01
CA ALA A 308 16.57 -10.79 13.09
C ALA A 308 16.38 -12.21 13.65
N HIS A 309 16.58 -13.24 12.82
CA HIS A 309 16.51 -14.63 13.22
C HIS A 309 17.83 -15.33 12.87
N ASP A 310 18.35 -16.11 13.83
CA ASP A 310 19.54 -16.92 13.61
C ASP A 310 19.20 -18.27 12.94
N SER A 311 20.24 -19.03 12.59
CA SER A 311 20.10 -20.35 11.96
C SER A 311 19.51 -21.43 12.89
N GLU A 312 19.44 -21.17 14.19
CA GLU A 312 18.89 -22.10 15.18
C GLU A 312 17.37 -21.88 15.40
N THR A 313 16.87 -20.72 14.99
CA THR A 313 15.46 -20.35 15.05
C THR A 313 14.64 -21.21 14.08
N THR A 314 13.73 -22.01 14.63
CA THR A 314 12.83 -22.85 13.85
C THR A 314 11.45 -22.21 13.67
N LEU A 315 10.72 -22.65 12.66
CA LEU A 315 9.33 -22.23 12.48
C LEU A 315 8.43 -22.64 13.67
N ALA A 316 8.72 -23.77 14.32
CA ALA A 316 7.94 -24.24 15.46
C ALA A 316 8.12 -23.34 16.70
N THR A 317 9.36 -22.91 16.96
CA THR A 317 9.66 -21.96 18.05
C THR A 317 9.03 -20.60 17.77
N LEU A 318 9.14 -20.08 16.53
CA LEU A 318 8.50 -18.83 16.13
C LEU A 318 6.97 -18.89 16.28
N THR A 319 6.33 -19.96 15.79
CA THR A 319 4.86 -20.07 15.84
C THR A 319 4.32 -20.02 17.28
N SER A 320 5.02 -20.66 18.22
CA SER A 320 4.63 -20.65 19.64
C SER A 320 4.78 -19.27 20.27
N HIS A 321 5.89 -18.58 19.98
CA HIS A 321 6.12 -17.20 20.43
C HIS A 321 5.07 -16.23 19.86
N ILE A 322 4.79 -16.35 18.56
CA ILE A 322 3.79 -15.54 17.86
C ILE A 322 2.39 -15.75 18.42
N ALA A 323 2.00 -16.99 18.71
CA ALA A 323 0.71 -17.27 19.32
C ALA A 323 0.56 -16.58 20.69
N SER A 324 1.61 -16.59 21.51
CA SER A 324 1.63 -15.98 22.83
C SER A 324 1.38 -14.46 22.76
N TYR A 325 2.21 -13.72 22.01
CA TYR A 325 2.03 -12.26 21.95
C TYR A 325 0.77 -11.87 21.18
N ARG A 326 0.30 -12.67 20.22
CA ARG A 326 -0.97 -12.42 19.51
C ARG A 326 -2.15 -12.44 20.48
N ASP A 327 -2.21 -13.44 21.34
CA ASP A 327 -3.33 -13.59 22.28
C ASP A 327 -3.32 -12.44 23.30
N GLU A 328 -2.12 -12.05 23.75
CA GLU A 328 -1.93 -10.88 24.61
C GLU A 328 -2.30 -9.56 23.92
N TYR A 329 -1.88 -9.37 22.67
CA TYR A 329 -2.23 -8.21 21.84
C TYR A 329 -3.74 -8.03 21.76
N TYR A 330 -4.48 -9.07 21.38
CA TYR A 330 -5.94 -8.96 21.25
C TYR A 330 -6.63 -8.75 22.60
N ARG A 331 -6.09 -9.31 23.69
CA ARG A 331 -6.60 -9.06 25.04
C ARG A 331 -6.44 -7.58 25.41
N ARG A 332 -5.26 -7.00 25.22
CA ARG A 332 -5.00 -5.58 25.51
C ARG A 332 -5.78 -4.64 24.59
N LEU A 333 -5.94 -5.01 23.32
CA LEU A 333 -6.74 -4.24 22.36
C LEU A 333 -8.23 -4.22 22.73
N LEU A 334 -8.77 -5.35 23.20
CA LEU A 334 -10.13 -5.43 23.72
C LEU A 334 -10.29 -4.47 24.92
N ASP A 335 -9.28 -4.38 25.77
CA ASP A 335 -9.33 -3.53 26.96
C ASP A 335 -9.38 -2.02 26.66
N ARG A 336 -8.88 -1.62 25.49
CA ARG A 336 -8.85 -0.24 24.98
C ARG A 336 -10.11 0.18 24.22
N ALA A 337 -10.97 -0.77 23.86
CA ALA A 337 -12.22 -0.47 23.16
C ALA A 337 -13.16 0.39 24.03
N SER A 338 -14.02 1.19 23.39
CA SER A 338 -15.01 2.01 24.10
C SER A 338 -15.90 1.14 24.99
N PRO A 339 -16.46 1.62 26.13
CA PRO A 339 -17.15 0.75 27.09
C PRO A 339 -18.27 -0.10 26.48
N LYS A 340 -19.08 0.49 25.59
CA LYS A 340 -20.18 -0.21 24.89
C LYS A 340 -19.64 -1.25 23.91
N HIS A 341 -18.65 -0.90 23.11
CA HIS A 341 -18.03 -1.80 22.13
C HIS A 341 -17.30 -2.95 22.83
N ARG A 342 -16.56 -2.65 23.91
CA ARG A 342 -15.88 -3.63 24.76
C ARG A 342 -16.85 -4.65 25.33
N GLN A 343 -18.01 -4.22 25.84
CA GLN A 343 -19.03 -5.14 26.32
C GLN A 343 -19.44 -6.14 25.23
N ARG A 344 -19.73 -5.65 24.01
CA ARG A 344 -20.06 -6.51 22.87
C ARG A 344 -18.92 -7.47 22.51
N LEU A 345 -17.68 -6.98 22.48
CA LEU A 345 -16.51 -7.83 22.19
C LEU A 345 -16.25 -8.88 23.28
N VAL A 346 -16.57 -8.58 24.54
CA VAL A 346 -16.50 -9.55 25.65
C VAL A 346 -17.57 -10.63 25.49
N GLU A 347 -18.81 -10.24 25.17
CA GLU A 347 -19.90 -11.19 24.89
C GLU A 347 -19.56 -12.08 23.69
N GLU A 348 -19.04 -11.49 22.61
CA GLU A 348 -18.53 -12.23 21.44
C GLU A 348 -17.41 -13.18 21.83
N HIS A 349 -16.43 -12.72 22.63
CA HIS A 349 -15.33 -13.55 23.10
C HIS A 349 -15.80 -14.74 23.95
N GLN A 350 -16.81 -14.55 24.81
CA GLN A 350 -17.38 -15.64 25.61
C GLN A 350 -18.06 -16.71 24.73
N GLN A 351 -18.75 -16.28 23.68
CA GLN A 351 -19.44 -17.17 22.74
C GLN A 351 -18.46 -17.90 21.82
N LEU A 352 -17.51 -17.17 21.21
CA LEU A 352 -16.63 -17.66 20.16
C LEU A 352 -15.24 -18.08 20.66
N ARG A 353 -14.98 -17.93 21.96
CA ARG A 353 -13.76 -18.33 22.69
C ARG A 353 -12.46 -17.67 22.19
N GLN A 354 -12.54 -16.61 21.40
CA GLN A 354 -11.39 -15.84 20.92
C GLN A 354 -11.75 -14.34 20.91
N PRO A 355 -10.84 -13.42 21.29
CA PRO A 355 -11.15 -12.00 21.16
C PRO A 355 -11.15 -11.59 19.68
N PHE A 356 -12.01 -10.63 19.33
CA PHE A 356 -12.25 -10.18 17.94
C PHE A 356 -12.61 -11.34 17.00
N ALA A 357 -13.26 -12.37 17.53
CA ALA A 357 -13.56 -13.59 16.79
C ALA A 357 -14.44 -13.30 15.57
N GLY A 358 -15.40 -12.39 15.66
CA GLY A 358 -16.29 -12.07 14.54
C GLY A 358 -15.51 -11.56 13.33
N ALA A 359 -14.64 -10.58 13.55
CA ALA A 359 -13.78 -10.03 12.48
C ALA A 359 -12.77 -11.06 11.95
N ARG A 360 -12.14 -11.84 12.84
CA ARG A 360 -11.13 -12.85 12.46
C ARG A 360 -11.74 -14.04 11.72
N GLN A 361 -12.91 -14.52 12.16
CA GLN A 361 -13.63 -15.61 11.51
C GLN A 361 -14.16 -15.18 10.15
N ASP A 362 -14.71 -13.96 10.04
CA ASP A 362 -15.14 -13.42 8.75
C ASP A 362 -13.98 -13.30 7.76
N LEU A 363 -12.84 -12.76 8.18
CA LEU A 363 -11.61 -12.74 7.35
C LEU A 363 -11.25 -14.13 6.82
N ASN A 364 -11.19 -15.13 7.71
CA ASN A 364 -10.87 -16.51 7.33
C ASN A 364 -11.94 -17.13 6.41
N HIS A 365 -13.21 -16.81 6.65
CA HIS A 365 -14.33 -17.26 5.83
C HIS A 365 -14.24 -16.68 4.42
N GLN A 366 -14.04 -15.37 4.28
CA GLN A 366 -13.89 -14.68 2.99
C GLN A 366 -12.71 -15.22 2.19
N ILE A 367 -11.56 -15.47 2.85
CA ILE A 367 -10.40 -16.11 2.21
C ILE A 367 -10.77 -17.51 1.71
N SER A 368 -11.49 -18.29 2.51
CA SER A 368 -11.91 -19.66 2.16
C SER A 368 -12.91 -19.68 1.00
N VAL A 369 -13.88 -18.76 0.98
CA VAL A 369 -14.85 -18.61 -0.13
C VAL A 369 -14.11 -18.26 -1.42
N ARG A 370 -13.20 -17.28 -1.39
CA ARG A 370 -12.42 -16.90 -2.58
C ARG A 370 -11.54 -18.04 -3.09
N ARG A 371 -10.96 -18.83 -2.19
CA ARG A 371 -10.22 -20.05 -2.56
C ARG A 371 -11.12 -21.06 -3.26
N ALA A 372 -12.30 -21.33 -2.70
CA ALA A 372 -13.25 -22.26 -3.31
C ALA A 372 -13.71 -21.80 -4.69
N THR A 373 -14.00 -20.52 -4.87
CA THR A 373 -14.36 -19.93 -6.17
C THR A 373 -13.22 -20.05 -7.18
N GLN A 374 -11.96 -19.77 -6.79
CA GLN A 374 -10.82 -19.93 -7.70
C GLN A 374 -10.67 -21.39 -8.16
N LEU A 375 -10.71 -22.35 -7.22
CA LEU A 375 -10.59 -23.78 -7.55
C LEU A 375 -11.72 -24.25 -8.47
N GLN A 376 -12.95 -23.78 -8.25
CA GLN A 376 -14.08 -24.10 -9.13
C GLN A 376 -13.85 -23.56 -10.55
N HIS A 377 -13.38 -22.32 -10.70
CA HIS A 377 -13.11 -21.74 -12.00
C HIS A 377 -11.96 -22.44 -12.74
N VAL A 378 -10.91 -22.86 -12.03
CA VAL A 378 -9.78 -23.62 -12.60
C VAL A 378 -10.22 -25.02 -13.06
N GLN A 379 -11.14 -25.67 -12.34
CA GLN A 379 -11.67 -26.98 -12.74
C GLN A 379 -12.63 -26.92 -13.93
N LEU A 380 -13.22 -25.75 -14.20
CA LEU A 380 -14.19 -25.54 -15.28
C LEU A 380 -13.57 -24.96 -16.56
N ALA A 381 -12.33 -24.43 -16.48
CA ALA A 381 -11.54 -23.93 -17.62
C ALA A 381 -10.62 -25.03 -18.17
#